data_AF-A0A1Q3HC04-F1
#
_entry.id   AF-A0A1Q3HC04-F1
#
_cell.length_a   1.000
_cell.length_b   1.000
_cell.length_c   1.000
_cell.angle_alpha   90.00
_cell.angle_beta   90.00
_cell.angle_gamma   90.00
#
_symmetry.space_group_name_H-M   'P 1'
#
loop_
_entity.id
_entity.type
_entity.pdbx_description
1 polymer ?
#
loop_
_entity_poly.entity_id
_entity_poly.type
_entity_poly.pdbx_seq_one_letter_code
_entity_poly.pdbx_strand_id
1 'polypeptide(L)'
;MVFSPGWSLPGWEAWHAPLPAGDEELRSEWDDWTPKGFLEDESDECHRLFGHRCSGLDGLEPPPGRGGALDEYVQLLKLTFDHPAGFGWGSNWVYVLIHEADLAENRLDRAVVTL
;
A
#
# COMPACT_ATOMS: atom_id res chain seq x y z
N MET A 1 -19.35 -1.12 9.99
CA MET A 1 -17.94 -1.20 9.56
C MET A 1 -17.85 -2.31 8.53
N VAL A 2 -17.59 -1.98 7.27
CA VAL A 2 -17.50 -2.95 6.16
C VAL A 2 -16.06 -2.99 5.72
N PHE A 3 -15.48 -4.19 5.65
CA PHE A 3 -14.16 -4.40 5.07
C PHE A 3 -14.35 -4.90 3.66
N SER A 4 -13.64 -4.29 2.72
CA SER A 4 -13.57 -4.77 1.35
C SER A 4 -12.21 -5.44 1.11
N PRO A 5 -12.17 -6.63 0.49
CA PRO A 5 -10.92 -7.15 -0.05
C PRO A 5 -10.46 -6.20 -1.15
N GLY A 6 -9.28 -5.61 -1.00
CA GLY A 6 -8.74 -4.68 -1.99
C GLY A 6 -7.48 -5.22 -2.61
N TRP A 7 -7.38 -5.04 -3.92
CA TRP A 7 -6.16 -5.20 -4.69
C TRP A 7 -5.82 -3.79 -5.14
N SER A 8 -4.65 -3.29 -4.79
CA SER A 8 -4.06 -2.14 -5.46
C SER A 8 -2.89 -2.66 -6.29
N LEU A 9 -2.40 -1.87 -7.21
CA LEU A 9 -1.18 -2.16 -7.95
C LEU A 9 0.01 -1.56 -7.21
N PRO A 10 1.23 -2.04 -7.48
CA PRO A 10 2.45 -1.35 -7.08
C PRO A 10 2.42 0.13 -7.50
N GLY A 11 3.16 0.99 -6.79
CA GLY A 11 3.31 2.39 -7.20
C GLY A 11 3.91 2.52 -8.61
N TRP A 12 3.75 3.71 -9.21
CA TRP A 12 4.04 3.99 -10.62
C TRP A 12 5.36 3.36 -11.11
N GLU A 13 6.48 3.56 -10.42
CA GLU A 13 7.78 3.02 -10.84
C GLU A 13 7.82 1.48 -10.84
N ALA A 14 7.29 0.85 -9.79
CA ALA A 14 7.26 -0.61 -9.68
C ALA A 14 6.26 -1.24 -10.66
N TRP A 15 5.15 -0.55 -10.96
CA TRP A 15 4.17 -0.97 -11.96
C TRP A 15 4.75 -0.97 -13.37
N HIS A 16 5.61 0.00 -13.68
CA HIS A 16 6.24 0.13 -15.00
C HIS A 16 7.60 -0.59 -15.12
N ALA A 17 8.18 -1.07 -14.02
CA ALA A 17 9.48 -1.75 -14.03
C ALA A 17 9.58 -2.93 -15.04
N PRO A 18 8.52 -3.71 -15.32
CA PRO A 18 8.56 -4.75 -16.34
C PRO A 18 8.56 -4.24 -17.79
N LEU A 19 8.22 -2.98 -18.04
CA LEU A 19 8.09 -2.43 -19.39
C LEU A 19 9.47 -2.14 -20.00
N PRO A 20 9.74 -2.60 -21.24
CA PRO A 20 10.95 -2.23 -21.96
C PRO A 20 10.99 -0.72 -22.24
N ALA A 21 12.17 -0.12 -22.12
CA ALA A 21 12.35 1.30 -22.40
C ALA A 21 12.15 1.61 -23.89
N GLY A 22 11.44 2.70 -24.18
CA GLY A 22 11.29 3.24 -25.53
C GLY A 22 10.15 2.65 -26.37
N ASP A 23 9.31 1.80 -25.78
CA ASP A 23 8.08 1.32 -26.42
C ASP A 23 6.86 2.11 -25.90
N GLU A 24 6.56 3.22 -26.57
CA GLU A 24 5.46 4.13 -26.19
C GLU A 24 4.08 3.50 -26.41
N GLU A 25 3.94 2.61 -27.39
CA GLU A 25 2.68 1.92 -27.70
C GLU A 25 2.34 0.91 -26.60
N LEU A 26 3.30 0.07 -26.22
CA LEU A 26 3.13 -0.89 -25.12
C LEU A 26 2.84 -0.19 -23.79
N ARG A 27 3.49 0.94 -23.53
CA ARG A 27 3.24 1.72 -22.32
C ARG A 27 1.82 2.29 -22.31
N SER A 28 1.33 2.79 -23.44
CA SER A 28 -0.05 3.28 -23.55
C SER A 28 -1.07 2.17 -23.31
N GLU A 29 -0.87 0.98 -23.88
CA GLU A 29 -1.76 -0.17 -23.64
C GLU A 29 -1.74 -0.63 -22.18
N TRP A 30 -0.56 -0.61 -21.55
CA TRP A 30 -0.36 -0.94 -20.15
C TRP A 30 -1.09 0.04 -19.21
N ASP A 31 -0.98 1.34 -19.50
CA ASP A 31 -1.68 2.40 -18.78
C ASP A 31 -3.20 2.32 -18.99
N ASP A 32 -3.68 2.01 -20.19
CA ASP A 32 -5.11 1.84 -20.49
C ASP A 32 -5.71 0.61 -19.78
N TRP A 33 -4.91 -0.45 -19.57
CA TRP A 33 -5.30 -1.60 -18.78
C TRP A 33 -5.30 -1.32 -17.27
N THR A 34 -4.65 -0.25 -16.83
CA THR A 34 -4.56 0.10 -15.42
C THR A 34 -5.96 0.42 -14.91
N PRO A 35 -6.52 -0.39 -13.98
CA PRO A 35 -7.86 -0.15 -13.53
C PRO A 35 -7.91 1.18 -12.76
N LYS A 36 -8.98 1.96 -12.98
CA LYS A 36 -9.12 3.29 -12.35
C LYS A 36 -8.97 3.17 -10.82
N GLY A 37 -8.05 3.94 -10.24
CA GLY A 37 -7.79 3.97 -8.79
C GLY A 37 -6.80 2.92 -8.26
N PHE A 38 -6.07 2.20 -9.12
CA PHE A 38 -5.21 1.10 -8.66
C PHE A 38 -3.76 1.48 -8.35
N LEU A 39 -3.21 2.58 -8.86
CA LEU A 39 -1.86 3.01 -8.47
C LEU A 39 -1.97 3.87 -7.22
N GLU A 40 -1.23 3.51 -6.16
CA GLU A 40 -1.13 4.24 -4.89
C GLU A 40 -2.42 4.96 -4.47
N ASP A 41 -3.45 4.19 -4.06
CA ASP A 41 -4.65 4.63 -3.31
C ASP A 41 -5.00 6.14 -3.48
N GLU A 42 -5.34 6.56 -4.70
CA GLU A 42 -5.68 7.98 -4.95
C GLU A 42 -7.02 8.42 -4.31
N SER A 43 -7.84 7.48 -3.85
CA SER A 43 -9.17 7.81 -3.31
C SER A 43 -9.80 6.57 -2.71
N ASP A 44 -9.72 6.40 -1.38
CA ASP A 44 -10.85 5.77 -0.69
C ASP A 44 -10.78 5.95 0.82
N GLU A 45 -11.88 6.46 1.37
CA GLU A 45 -12.22 6.56 2.79
C GLU A 45 -12.53 5.17 3.41
N CYS A 46 -12.13 4.09 2.76
CA CYS A 46 -12.54 2.72 3.07
C CYS A 46 -11.51 1.95 3.92
N HIS A 47 -12.01 1.22 4.92
CA HIS A 47 -11.22 0.19 5.63
C HIS A 47 -10.97 -1.02 4.71
N ARG A 48 -9.76 -1.58 4.76
CA ARG A 48 -9.34 -2.66 3.83
C ARG A 48 -8.53 -3.74 4.52
N LEU A 49 -8.74 -4.98 4.09
CA LEU A 49 -7.85 -6.12 4.36
C LEU A 49 -6.98 -6.36 3.13
N PHE A 50 -5.66 -6.48 3.33
CA PHE A 50 -4.66 -6.66 2.26
C PHE A 50 -4.64 -5.53 1.22
N GLY A 51 -3.93 -5.75 0.11
CA GLY A 51 -3.68 -4.79 -0.97
C GLY A 51 -2.30 -4.13 -0.90
N HIS A 52 -2.01 -3.28 -1.87
CA HIS A 52 -0.84 -2.38 -1.86
C HIS A 52 -1.16 -1.10 -1.08
N ARG A 53 -0.13 -0.52 -0.48
CA ARG A 53 -0.20 0.67 0.39
C ARG A 53 -0.41 1.98 -0.38
N CYS A 54 -0.78 3.05 0.32
CA CYS A 54 -0.61 4.43 -0.19
C CYS A 54 0.88 4.80 -0.25
N SER A 55 1.24 5.72 -1.15
CA SER A 55 2.48 6.49 -1.07
C SER A 55 2.54 7.33 0.22
N GLY A 56 3.75 7.61 0.72
CA GLY A 56 3.97 8.65 1.74
C GLY A 56 4.09 8.20 3.19
N LEU A 57 4.40 6.92 3.44
CA LEU A 57 4.77 6.45 4.78
C LEU A 57 6.19 6.92 5.12
N ASP A 58 6.30 7.99 5.91
CA ASP A 58 7.56 8.42 6.48
C ASP A 58 7.77 7.72 7.83
N GLY A 59 8.84 6.91 7.95
CA GLY A 59 9.34 6.47 9.25
C GLY A 59 8.84 5.13 9.79
N LEU A 60 8.80 4.08 8.96
CA LEU A 60 8.62 2.71 9.46
C LEU A 60 9.73 2.34 10.46
N GLU A 61 9.35 1.97 11.68
CA GLU A 61 10.26 1.34 12.64
C GLU A 61 10.19 -0.20 12.48
N PRO A 62 11.21 -0.83 11.89
CA PRO A 62 11.16 -2.26 11.62
C PRO A 62 11.36 -3.09 12.89
N PRO A 63 10.77 -4.29 12.98
CA PRO A 63 11.04 -5.21 14.06
C PRO A 63 12.51 -5.70 14.00
N PRO A 64 13.09 -6.15 15.13
CA PRO A 64 14.52 -6.47 15.21
C PRO A 64 15.01 -7.46 14.14
N GLY A 65 15.99 -7.06 13.32
CA GLY A 65 16.55 -7.92 12.28
C GLY A 65 15.80 -7.89 10.94
N ARG A 66 14.87 -6.94 10.73
CA ARG A 66 14.31 -6.61 9.42
C ARG A 66 14.79 -5.25 8.92
N GLY A 67 14.75 -5.05 7.61
CA GLY A 67 15.02 -3.76 6.98
C GLY A 67 13.85 -2.79 7.19
N GLY A 68 14.10 -1.50 7.02
CA GLY A 68 13.06 -0.46 6.98
C GLY A 68 12.49 -0.22 5.58
N ALA A 69 12.89 -1.04 4.60
CA ALA A 69 12.46 -0.93 3.23
C ALA A 69 10.99 -1.38 3.13
N LEU A 70 10.09 -0.44 2.85
CA LEU A 70 8.65 -0.67 2.90
C LEU A 70 8.16 -1.72 1.88
N ASP A 71 8.87 -1.90 0.76
CA ASP A 71 8.60 -2.93 -0.24
C ASP A 71 8.79 -4.36 0.27
N GLU A 72 9.50 -4.56 1.39
CA GLU A 72 9.62 -5.85 2.07
C GLU A 72 8.40 -6.20 2.95
N TYR A 73 7.43 -5.27 3.06
CA TYR A 73 6.29 -5.38 3.96
C TYR A 73 4.96 -5.48 3.21
N VAL A 74 4.13 -6.40 3.68
CA VAL A 74 2.77 -6.64 3.23
C VAL A 74 1.80 -5.88 4.12
N GLN A 75 0.80 -5.22 3.53
CA GLN A 75 -0.33 -4.67 4.27
C GLN A 75 -1.26 -5.79 4.74
N LEU A 76 -1.52 -5.87 6.04
CA LEU A 76 -2.56 -6.73 6.60
C LEU A 76 -3.89 -5.98 6.69
N LEU A 77 -3.84 -4.72 7.14
CA LEU A 77 -5.01 -3.90 7.43
C LEU A 77 -4.72 -2.44 7.12
N LYS A 78 -5.69 -1.75 6.52
CA LYS A 78 -5.79 -0.29 6.47
C LYS A 78 -7.06 0.14 7.19
N LEU A 79 -6.93 1.08 8.11
CA LEU A 79 -8.05 1.74 8.77
C LEU A 79 -8.06 3.21 8.36
N THR A 80 -9.14 3.66 7.74
CA THR A 80 -9.40 5.08 7.51
C THR A 80 -10.12 5.67 8.72
N PHE A 81 -9.74 6.87 9.13
CA PHE A 81 -10.48 7.65 10.11
C PHE A 81 -11.49 8.52 9.37
N ASP A 82 -12.76 8.39 9.75
CA ASP A 82 -13.83 9.25 9.24
C ASP A 82 -13.59 10.68 9.72
N HIS A 83 -13.76 11.68 8.84
CA HIS A 83 -13.46 13.08 9.13
C HIS A 83 -14.74 13.90 9.32
N PRO A 84 -15.45 13.79 10.46
CA PRO A 84 -16.62 14.64 10.70
C PRO A 84 -16.26 16.13 10.84
N ALA A 85 -14.97 16.47 10.95
CA ALA A 85 -14.49 17.83 11.26
C ALA A 85 -13.82 18.59 10.09
N GLY A 86 -13.65 17.99 8.90
CA GLY A 86 -13.15 18.71 7.71
C GLY A 86 -11.72 19.30 7.78
N PHE A 87 -10.84 18.79 8.64
CA PHE A 87 -9.45 19.25 8.75
C PHE A 87 -8.50 18.38 7.90
N GLY A 88 -8.15 18.81 6.69
CA GLY A 88 -7.31 18.05 5.75
C GLY A 88 -5.78 18.15 5.97
N TRP A 89 -5.28 17.94 7.20
CA TRP A 89 -3.83 17.96 7.47
C TRP A 89 -3.39 16.65 8.14
N GLY A 90 -2.69 15.79 7.38
CA GLY A 90 -2.15 14.50 7.83
C GLY A 90 -2.70 13.30 7.06
N SER A 91 -2.03 12.14 7.17
CA SER A 91 -2.60 10.88 6.73
C SER A 91 -3.77 10.49 7.65
N ASN A 92 -4.95 10.33 7.07
CA ASN A 92 -6.17 9.97 7.81
C ASN A 92 -6.35 8.45 7.89
N TRP A 93 -5.25 7.72 7.93
CA TRP A 93 -5.25 6.27 7.89
C TRP A 93 -4.18 5.67 8.78
N VAL A 94 -4.40 4.43 9.19
CA VAL A 94 -3.44 3.59 9.89
C VAL A 94 -3.25 2.33 9.07
N TYR A 95 -2.01 1.90 8.92
CA TYR A 95 -1.65 0.61 8.36
C TYR A 95 -1.14 -0.33 9.43
N VAL A 96 -1.50 -1.60 9.28
CA VAL A 96 -0.82 -2.71 9.92
C VAL A 96 -0.04 -3.44 8.83
N LEU A 97 1.28 -3.45 8.97
CA LEU A 97 2.22 -4.01 8.02
C LEU A 97 2.95 -5.22 8.65
N ILE A 98 3.38 -6.17 7.83
CA ILE A 98 4.24 -7.27 8.29
C ILE A 98 5.28 -7.60 7.22
N HIS A 99 6.51 -7.85 7.64
CA HIS A 99 7.56 -8.26 6.71
C HIS A 99 7.22 -9.64 6.11
N GLU A 100 7.45 -9.85 4.81
CA GLU A 100 7.07 -11.08 4.10
C GLU A 100 7.58 -12.36 4.78
N ALA A 101 8.86 -12.37 5.18
CA ALA A 101 9.45 -13.50 5.90
C ALA A 101 8.79 -13.80 7.26
N ASP A 102 8.36 -12.76 8.01
CA ASP A 102 7.67 -12.98 9.28
C ASP A 102 6.24 -13.48 9.06
N LEU A 103 5.58 -13.03 7.99
CA LEU A 103 4.28 -13.58 7.57
C LEU A 103 4.39 -15.05 7.16
N ALA A 104 5.42 -15.43 6.40
CA ALA A 104 5.67 -16.81 6.00
C ALA A 104 5.89 -17.76 7.20
N GLU A 105 6.47 -17.24 8.29
CA GLU A 105 6.64 -17.96 9.56
C GLU A 105 5.44 -17.83 10.51
N ASN A 106 4.36 -17.15 10.09
CA ASN A 106 3.17 -16.85 10.90
C ASN A 106 3.48 -16.10 12.22
N ARG A 107 4.50 -15.23 12.20
CA ARG A 107 4.93 -14.41 13.33
C ARG A 107 4.19 -13.09 13.39
N LEU A 108 2.87 -13.16 13.56
CA LEU A 108 1.98 -11.99 13.57
C LEU A 108 2.27 -11.01 14.71
N ASP A 109 2.97 -11.45 15.76
CA ASP A 109 3.49 -10.60 16.85
C ASP A 109 4.49 -9.53 16.37
N ARG A 110 4.99 -9.67 15.14
CA ARG A 110 5.95 -8.76 14.52
C ARG A 110 5.34 -7.76 13.55
N ALA A 111 4.01 -7.69 13.49
CA ALA A 111 3.33 -6.68 12.71
C ALA A 111 3.64 -5.27 13.26
N VAL A 112 3.81 -4.31 12.36
CA VAL A 112 4.10 -2.91 12.66
C VAL A 112 2.89 -2.07 12.34
N VAL A 113 2.65 -1.03 13.16
CA VAL A 113 1.58 -0.07 12.94
C VAL A 113 2.17 1.26 12.53
N THR A 114 1.69 1.86 11.43
CA THR A 114 2.17 3.15 10.91
C THR A 114 1.01 4.01 10.39
N LEU A 115 1.19 5.33 10.40
CA LEU A 115 0.27 6.33 9.85
C LEU A 115 0.64 6.69 8.42
#